data_AF-X0W8W7-F1
#
_entry.id   AF-X0W8W7-F1
#
_cell.length_a   1.000
_cell.length_b   1.000
_cell.length_c   1.000
_cell.angle_alpha   90.00
_cell.angle_beta   90.00
_cell.angle_gamma   90.00
#
_symmetry.space_group_name_H-M   'P 1'
#
loop_
_entity.id
_entity.type
_entity.pdbx_description
1 polymer ?
#
loop_
_entity_poly.entity_id
_entity_poly.type
_entity_poly.pdbx_seq_one_letter_code
_entity_poly.pdbx_strand_id
1 'polypeptide(L)' 'MKIALIIISCYLLGSIPFGYIVGKLFKKIDIREFGSGNIGTANAFRILGPT' A
#
# COMPACT_ATOMS: atom_id res chain seq x y z
N MET A 1 17.31 -24.14 -3.50
CA MET A 1 17.80 -22.74 -3.43
C MET A 1 17.02 -21.77 -4.31
N LYS A 2 16.82 -22.03 -5.61
CA LYS A 2 16.03 -21.14 -6.51
C LYS A 2 14.62 -20.81 -5.99
N ILE A 3 13.87 -21.82 -5.54
CA ILE A 3 12.50 -21.62 -5.03
C ILE A 3 12.49 -20.70 -3.79
N ALA A 4 13.40 -20.93 -2.85
CA ALA A 4 13.52 -20.08 -1.67
C ALA A 4 13.82 -18.62 -2.05
N LEU A 5 14.70 -18.40 -3.02
CA LEU A 5 15.02 -17.07 -3.53
C LEU A 5 13.78 -16.38 -4.13
N ILE A 6 13.00 -17.11 -4.94
CA ILE A 6 11.75 -16.62 -5.53
C ILE A 6 10.74 -16.23 -4.44
N ILE A 7 10.52 -17.10 -3.45
CA ILE A 7 9.59 -16.82 -2.35
C ILE A 7 10.00 -15.57 -1.59
N ILE A 8 11.29 -15.44 -1.25
CA ILE A 8 11.82 -14.27 -0.54
C ILE A 8 11.61 -13.00 -1.39
N SER A 9 11.94 -13.04 -2.69
CA SER A 9 11.74 -11.89 -3.57
C SER A 9 10.27 -11.49 -3.68
N CYS A 10 9.35 -12.45 -3.85
CA CYS A 10 7.92 -12.19 -3.90
C CYS A 10 7.39 -11.58 -2.60
N TYR A 11 7.85 -12.10 -1.44
CA TYR A 11 7.48 -11.56 -0.15
C TYR A 11 7.94 -10.11 0.01
N LEU A 12 9.22 -9.83 -0.27
CA LEU A 12 9.77 -8.48 -0.15
C LEU A 12 9.06 -7.48 -1.08
N LEU A 13 8.77 -7.87 -2.32
CA LEU A 13 8.04 -7.02 -3.27
C LEU A 13 6.57 -6.80 -2.86
N GLY A 14 5.90 -7.84 -2.36
CA GLY A 14 4.51 -7.78 -1.93
C GLY A 14 4.30 -7.05 -0.60
N SER A 15 5.31 -7.01 0.27
CA SER A 15 5.26 -6.30 1.56
C SER A 15 5.37 -4.78 1.43
N ILE A 16 5.56 -4.23 0.22
CA ILE A 16 5.63 -2.79 0.00
C ILE A 16 4.23 -2.16 0.17
N PRO A 17 4.03 -1.23 1.12
CA PRO A 17 2.71 -0.66 1.40
C PRO A 17 2.36 0.47 0.42
N PHE A 18 2.10 0.12 -0.85
CA PHE A 18 1.86 1.08 -1.93
C PHE A 18 0.72 2.08 -1.62
N GLY A 19 -0.37 1.65 -0.99
CA GLY A 19 -1.47 2.56 -0.64
C GLY A 19 -1.02 3.71 0.28
N TYR A 20 -0.19 3.40 1.29
CA TYR A 20 0.36 4.40 2.20
C TYR A 20 1.39 5.30 1.48
N ILE A 21 2.29 4.70 0.70
CA ILE A 21 3.33 5.44 -0.03
C ILE A 21 2.69 6.43 -1.01
N VAL A 22 1.70 5.98 -1.80
CA VAL A 22 1.03 6.82 -2.79
C VAL A 22 0.25 7.94 -2.11
N GLY A 23 -0.50 7.64 -1.04
CA GLY A 23 -1.23 8.67 -0.30
C GLY A 23 -0.30 9.75 0.27
N LYS A 24 0.81 9.33 0.87
CA LYS A 24 1.77 10.24 1.49
C LYS A 24 2.55 11.07 0.47
N LEU A 25 2.96 10.48 -0.65
CA LEU A 25 3.79 11.18 -1.64
C LEU A 25 2.96 12.06 -2.59
N PHE A 26 1.85 11.55 -3.12
CA PHE A 26 1.10 12.26 -4.17
C PHE A 26 0.02 13.18 -3.62
N LYS A 27 -0.59 12.82 -2.48
CA LYS A 27 -1.68 13.58 -1.87
C LYS A 27 -1.30 14.24 -0.54
N LYS A 28 -0.10 13.96 0.00
CA LYS A 28 0.37 14.41 1.33
C LYS A 28 -0.58 14.01 2.47
N ILE A 29 -1.26 12.88 2.32
CA ILE A 29 -2.23 12.34 3.28
C ILE A 29 -1.71 11.01 3.82
N ASP A 30 -1.73 10.83 5.14
CA ASP A 30 -1.53 9.51 5.75
C ASP A 30 -2.86 8.75 5.79
N ILE A 31 -3.08 7.82 4.86
CA ILE A 31 -4.35 7.07 4.75
C ILE A 31 -4.74 6.28 6.01
N ARG A 32 -3.82 6.08 6.96
CA ARG A 32 -4.09 5.39 8.23
C ARG A 32 -4.88 6.25 9.21
N GLU A 33 -4.86 7.57 9.03
CA GLU A 33 -5.59 8.53 9.85
C GLU A 33 -7.01 8.80 9.32
N PHE A 34 -7.38 8.23 8.17
CA PHE A 34 -8.65 8.51 7.49
C PHE A 34 -9.43 7.23 7.18
N GLY A 35 -10.75 7.39 7.10
CA GLY A 35 -11.68 6.30 6.76
C GLY A 35 -11.61 5.16 7.77
N SER A 36 -11.34 3.94 7.29
CA SER A 36 -11.23 2.77 8.16
C SER A 36 -9.82 2.58 8.76
N GLY A 37 -8.85 3.44 8.41
CA GLY A 37 -7.45 3.34 8.83
C GLY A 37 -6.63 2.20 8.20
N ASN A 38 -7.26 1.33 7.40
CA ASN A 38 -6.57 0.24 6.70
C ASN A 38 -5.83 0.77 5.45
N ILE A 39 -4.70 0.16 5.10
CA ILE A 39 -3.91 0.54 3.90
C ILE A 39 -4.38 -0.10 2.59
N GLY A 40 -5.40 -0.97 2.67
CA GLY A 40 -5.89 -1.73 1.53
C GLY A 40 -6.60 -0.87 0.48
N THR A 41 -6.82 -1.47 -0.70
CA THR A 41 -7.39 -0.80 -1.88
C THR A 41 -8.70 -0.07 -1.59
N ALA A 42 -9.60 -0.65 -0.78
CA ALA A 42 -10.90 -0.03 -0.50
C ALA A 42 -10.78 1.32 0.22
N ASN A 43 -9.89 1.43 1.22
CA ASN A 43 -9.68 2.69 1.92
C ASN A 43 -8.86 3.66 1.05
N ALA A 44 -7.82 3.16 0.38
CA ALA A 44 -7.03 3.96 -0.55
C ALA A 44 -7.89 4.58 -1.65
N PHE A 45 -8.82 3.83 -2.25
CA PHE A 45 -9.73 4.35 -3.27
C PHE A 45 -10.70 5.40 -2.71
N ARG A 46 -11.25 5.18 -1.51
CA ARG A 46 -12.15 6.15 -0.86
C ARG A 46 -11.47 7.49 -0.54
N ILE A 47 -10.20 7.46 -0.14
CA ILE A 47 -9.47 8.65 0.32
C ILE A 47 -8.65 9.31 -0.79
N LEU A 48 -8.03 8.51 -1.68
CA LEU A 48 -7.10 8.97 -2.71
C LEU A 48 -7.67 8.90 -4.13
N GLY A 49 -8.82 8.25 -4.32
CA GLY A 49 -9.46 8.10 -5.61
C GLY A 49 -9.87 9.44 -6.22
N PRO A 50 -10.16 9.45 -7.53
CA PRO A 50 -10.71 10.63 -8.16
C PRO A 50 -12.07 10.97 -7.54
N THR A 51 -12.25 12.26 -7.20
CA THR A 51 -13.57 12.87 -6.97
C THR A 51 -14.31 13.04 -8.27
#